data_AF-X1TVU7-F1
#
_entry.id   AF-X1TVU7-F1
#
_cell.length_a   1.000
_cell.length_b   1.000
_cell.length_c   1.000
_cell.angle_alpha   90.00
_cell.angle_beta   90.00
_cell.angle_gamma   90.00
#
_symmetry.space_group_name_H-M   'P 1'
#
loop_
_entity.id
_entity.type
_entity.pdbx_description
1 polymer ?
#
loop_
_entity_poly.entity_id
_entity_poly.type
_entity_poly.pdbx_seq_one_letter_code
_entity_poly.pdbx_strand_id
1 'polypeptide(L)'
;IGDRRNMVFMGTAAVYGRGKAIVTATGMATEFGKIAGMLQEVKAERTPLQVNLDRMGKWIGIGALVLCFVLAVLGVMRGHKILEMFIWGVSLAVAAVPEALPAVVVISLALGVRRMVKRHALIRRLPAVETLGCTTFICSDKTGTMTQDQMTVRCIYIDGKLIDVTGVGYEPKGEFYLDGKVIAPEQNIALQTFLRIGTLCNDTSLGEVEGSWDIKGDPTEGALVVAAAKSNLWQKDLSRKFLRVAEIPFSSEK
;
A
#
# COMPACT_ATOMS: atom_id res chain seq x y z
N ILE A 1 15.67 -9.67 -15.92
CA ILE A 1 16.32 -8.33 -16.04
C ILE A 1 17.11 -8.00 -14.77
N GLY A 2 16.53 -8.18 -13.57
CA GLY A 2 17.17 -7.88 -12.29
C GLY A 2 18.50 -8.61 -12.00
N ASP A 3 18.74 -9.76 -12.64
CA ASP A 3 19.97 -10.53 -12.42
C ASP A 3 21.21 -9.97 -13.16
N ARG A 4 21.04 -8.95 -14.02
CA ARG A 4 22.15 -8.35 -14.77
C ARG A 4 22.96 -7.41 -13.89
N ARG A 5 24.13 -7.86 -13.45
CA ARG A 5 25.05 -7.07 -12.58
C ARG A 5 25.84 -5.99 -13.32
N ASN A 6 25.89 -6.02 -14.65
CA ASN A 6 26.62 -5.09 -15.49
C ASN A 6 25.74 -3.98 -16.10
N MET A 7 24.53 -3.79 -15.57
CA MET A 7 23.57 -2.81 -16.04
C MET A 7 23.16 -1.88 -14.89
N VAL A 8 22.96 -0.60 -15.21
CA VAL A 8 22.39 0.40 -14.30
C VAL A 8 21.08 0.89 -14.91
N PHE A 9 20.04 1.04 -14.09
CA PHE A 9 18.69 1.33 -14.55
C PHE A 9 18.22 2.73 -14.13
N MET A 10 17.48 3.40 -15.01
CA MET A 10 16.83 4.68 -14.70
C MET A 10 15.92 4.53 -13.48
N GLY A 11 15.97 5.49 -12.54
CA GLY A 11 15.20 5.46 -11.29
C GLY A 11 15.88 4.70 -10.14
N THR A 12 17.09 4.18 -10.33
CA THR A 12 17.91 3.59 -9.26
C THR A 12 18.99 4.58 -8.78
N ALA A 13 19.41 4.46 -7.53
CA ALA A 13 20.48 5.26 -6.94
C ALA A 13 21.69 4.38 -6.60
N ALA A 14 22.90 4.92 -6.78
CA ALA A 14 24.12 4.26 -6.31
C ALA A 14 24.24 4.44 -4.79
N VAL A 15 24.19 3.35 -4.04
CA VAL A 15 24.29 3.35 -2.58
C VAL A 15 25.74 3.49 -2.11
N TYR A 16 26.68 2.89 -2.85
CA TYR A 16 28.11 2.93 -2.55
C TYR A 16 28.98 2.77 -3.80
N GLY A 17 30.25 3.18 -3.70
CA GLY A 17 31.26 3.00 -4.75
C GLY A 17 31.27 4.09 -5.83
N ARG A 18 32.08 3.88 -6.88
CA ARG A 18 32.20 4.75 -8.05
C ARG A 18 32.30 3.90 -9.31
N GLY A 19 31.69 4.36 -10.40
CA GLY A 19 31.69 3.64 -11.68
C GLY A 19 31.52 4.56 -12.87
N LYS A 20 31.85 4.03 -14.05
CA LYS A 20 31.54 4.64 -15.36
C LYS A 20 30.65 3.68 -16.12
N ALA A 21 29.66 4.19 -16.82
CA ALA A 21 28.72 3.40 -17.62
C ALA A 21 28.48 4.05 -18.98
N ILE A 22 28.14 3.23 -19.97
CA ILE A 22 27.72 3.69 -21.29
C ILE A 22 26.20 3.78 -21.29
N VAL A 23 25.66 4.90 -21.77
CA VAL A 23 24.21 5.08 -21.91
C VAL A 23 23.71 4.19 -23.04
N THR A 24 22.85 3.23 -22.71
CA THR A 24 22.27 2.27 -23.68
C THR A 24 20.83 2.62 -24.08
N ALA A 25 20.12 3.40 -23.27
CA ALA A 25 18.77 3.88 -23.54
C ALA A 25 18.48 5.19 -22.80
N THR A 26 17.58 6.01 -23.32
CA THR A 26 17.12 7.27 -22.72
C THR A 26 15.60 7.42 -22.80
N GLY A 27 15.01 8.22 -21.90
CA GLY A 27 13.56 8.51 -21.89
C GLY A 27 12.68 7.25 -21.85
N MET A 28 11.67 7.20 -22.71
CA MET A 28 10.70 6.10 -22.79
C MET A 28 11.29 4.78 -23.27
N ALA A 29 12.48 4.78 -23.87
CA ALA A 29 13.17 3.56 -24.28
C ALA A 29 13.83 2.82 -23.09
N THR A 30 13.96 3.45 -21.93
CA THR A 30 14.46 2.81 -20.70
C THR A 30 13.43 1.84 -20.12
N GLU A 31 13.87 0.88 -19.29
CA GLU A 31 12.94 -0.04 -18.61
C GLU A 31 11.93 0.70 -17.72
N PHE A 32 12.37 1.75 -17.01
CA PHE A 32 11.48 2.62 -16.23
C PHE A 32 10.46 3.34 -17.11
N GLY A 33 10.91 3.86 -18.25
CA GLY A 33 10.06 4.50 -19.26
C GLY A 33 9.01 3.55 -19.82
N LYS A 34 9.37 2.30 -20.14
CA LYS A 34 8.42 1.28 -20.58
C LYS A 34 7.34 1.00 -19.53
N ILE A 35 7.73 0.88 -18.25
CA ILE A 35 6.77 0.69 -17.14
C ILE A 35 5.82 1.89 -17.04
N ALA A 36 6.36 3.12 -17.09
CA ALA A 36 5.55 4.34 -17.07
C ALA A 36 4.57 4.39 -18.26
N GLY A 37 4.99 3.97 -19.45
CA GLY A 37 4.15 3.87 -20.63
C GLY A 37 3.01 2.87 -20.44
N MET A 38 3.33 1.66 -19.97
CA MET A 38 2.31 0.64 -19.67
C MET A 38 1.26 1.15 -18.68
N LEU A 39 1.67 1.88 -17.64
CA LEU A 39 0.74 2.46 -16.66
C LEU A 39 -0.19 3.53 -17.25
N GLN A 40 0.26 4.26 -18.28
CA GLN A 40 -0.57 5.27 -18.97
C GLN A 40 -1.58 4.64 -19.94
N GLU A 41 -1.25 3.49 -20.53
CA GLU A 41 -2.13 2.77 -21.46
C GLU A 41 -3.31 2.06 -20.77
N VAL A 42 -3.24 1.86 -19.45
CA VAL A 42 -4.34 1.26 -18.69
C VAL A 42 -5.54 2.20 -18.66
N LYS A 43 -6.54 1.89 -19.49
CA LYS A 43 -7.83 2.58 -19.49
C LYS A 43 -8.58 2.28 -18.21
N ALA A 44 -9.19 3.31 -17.60
CA ALA A 44 -10.09 3.11 -16.48
C ALA A 44 -11.35 2.37 -16.96
N GLU A 45 -11.57 1.17 -16.43
CA GLU A 45 -12.82 0.44 -16.64
C GLU A 45 -13.98 1.09 -15.88
N ARG A 46 -15.21 0.91 -16.40
CA ARG A 46 -16.43 1.36 -15.72
C ARG A 46 -16.67 0.52 -14.48
N THR A 47 -17.18 1.13 -13.42
CA THR A 47 -17.49 0.38 -12.20
C THR A 47 -18.78 -0.43 -12.33
N PRO A 48 -18.96 -1.51 -11.56
CA PRO A 48 -20.19 -2.32 -11.58
C PRO A 48 -21.48 -1.49 -11.42
N LEU A 49 -21.50 -0.48 -10.56
CA LEU A 49 -22.63 0.42 -10.33
C LEU A 49 -22.87 1.29 -11.56
N GLN A 50 -21.83 1.82 -12.21
CA GLN A 50 -22.00 2.55 -13.46
C GLN A 50 -22.64 1.66 -14.54
N VAL A 51 -22.18 0.41 -14.67
CA VAL A 51 -22.74 -0.57 -15.60
C VAL A 51 -24.21 -0.87 -15.27
N ASN A 52 -24.53 -1.04 -13.99
CA ASN A 52 -25.90 -1.31 -13.54
C ASN A 52 -26.83 -0.10 -13.72
N LEU A 53 -26.36 1.12 -13.45
CA LEU A 53 -27.11 2.36 -13.66
C LEU A 53 -27.39 2.59 -15.15
N ASP A 54 -26.39 2.37 -16.02
CA ASP A 54 -26.58 2.45 -17.47
C ASP A 54 -27.60 1.43 -17.96
N ARG A 55 -27.53 0.19 -17.44
CA ARG A 55 -28.48 -0.87 -17.77
C ARG A 55 -29.90 -0.50 -17.31
N MET A 56 -30.04 0.00 -16.09
CA MET A 56 -31.33 0.41 -15.54
C MET A 56 -31.92 1.60 -16.31
N GLY A 57 -31.11 2.61 -16.62
CA GLY A 57 -31.51 3.75 -17.43
C GLY A 57 -31.97 3.34 -18.83
N LYS A 58 -31.28 2.38 -19.48
CA LYS A 58 -31.72 1.81 -20.76
C LYS A 58 -33.08 1.13 -20.67
N TRP A 59 -33.31 0.30 -19.64
CA TRP A 59 -34.59 -0.39 -19.47
C TRP A 59 -35.74 0.59 -19.20
N ILE A 60 -35.52 1.59 -18.34
CA ILE A 60 -36.52 2.64 -18.07
C ILE A 60 -36.82 3.43 -19.36
N GLY A 61 -35.78 3.82 -20.11
CA GLY A 61 -35.94 4.56 -21.36
C GLY A 61 -36.69 3.78 -22.44
N ILE A 62 -36.35 2.49 -22.63
CA ILE A 62 -37.07 1.63 -23.58
C ILE A 62 -38.53 1.46 -23.14
N GLY A 63 -38.78 1.20 -21.86
CA GLY A 63 -40.14 1.09 -21.32
C GLY A 63 -40.96 2.35 -21.53
N ALA A 64 -40.38 3.52 -21.27
CA ALA A 64 -41.03 4.81 -21.49
C ALA A 64 -41.37 5.04 -22.97
N LEU A 65 -40.45 4.75 -23.89
CA LEU A 65 -40.69 4.89 -25.33
C LEU A 65 -41.79 3.94 -25.83
N VAL A 66 -41.78 2.69 -25.38
CA VAL A 66 -42.82 1.71 -25.73
C VAL A 66 -44.19 2.19 -25.23
N LEU A 67 -44.26 2.66 -23.97
CA LEU A 67 -45.50 3.19 -23.41
C LEU A 67 -45.99 4.43 -24.17
N CYS A 68 -45.09 5.38 -24.48
CA CYS A 68 -45.42 6.57 -25.27
C CYS A 68 -45.95 6.19 -26.65
N PHE A 69 -45.33 5.22 -27.32
CA PHE A 69 -45.76 4.74 -28.63
C PHE A 69 -47.16 4.10 -28.57
N VAL A 70 -47.39 3.21 -27.60
CA VAL A 70 -48.70 2.56 -27.41
C VAL A 70 -49.80 3.60 -27.13
N LEU A 71 -49.54 4.56 -26.24
CA LEU A 71 -50.50 5.61 -25.93
C LEU A 71 -50.76 6.54 -27.11
N ALA A 72 -49.73 6.90 -27.87
CA ALA A 72 -49.86 7.71 -29.09
C ALA A 72 -50.76 7.02 -30.13
N VAL A 73 -50.54 5.72 -30.39
CA VAL A 73 -51.35 4.94 -31.32
C VAL A 73 -52.81 4.86 -30.85
N LEU A 74 -53.04 4.51 -29.58
CA LEU A 74 -54.39 4.43 -29.01
C LEU A 74 -55.11 5.79 -29.01
N GLY A 75 -54.40 6.88 -28.76
CA GLY A 75 -54.97 8.23 -28.78
C GLY A 75 -55.36 8.68 -30.18
N VAL A 76 -54.53 8.39 -31.19
CA VAL A 76 -54.88 8.66 -32.60
C VAL A 76 -56.08 7.80 -33.03
N MET A 77 -56.14 6.53 -32.63
CA MET A 77 -57.31 5.67 -32.89
C MET A 77 -58.60 6.18 -32.22
N ARG A 78 -58.51 6.88 -31.09
CA ARG A 78 -59.64 7.54 -30.41
C ARG A 78 -60.04 8.88 -31.03
N GLY A 79 -59.33 9.35 -32.06
CA GLY A 79 -59.64 10.60 -32.76
C GLY A 79 -58.89 11.84 -32.27
N HIS A 80 -57.88 11.70 -31.39
CA HIS A 80 -57.03 12.82 -30.99
C HIS A 80 -56.10 13.26 -32.14
N LYS A 81 -55.77 14.55 -32.18
CA LYS A 81 -54.84 15.10 -33.18
C LYS A 81 -53.42 14.57 -32.95
N ILE A 82 -52.72 14.21 -34.03
CA ILE A 82 -51.35 13.67 -33.97
C ILE A 82 -50.40 14.61 -33.20
N LEU A 83 -50.51 15.93 -33.42
CA LEU A 83 -49.67 16.92 -32.76
C LEU A 83 -49.92 16.97 -31.25
N GLU A 84 -51.16 16.77 -30.80
CA GLU A 84 -51.52 16.70 -29.39
C GLU A 84 -50.92 15.43 -28.74
N MET A 85 -51.07 14.27 -29.40
CA MET A 85 -50.48 13.02 -28.93
C MET A 85 -48.95 13.04 -28.89
N PHE A 86 -48.32 13.78 -29.80
CA PHE A 86 -46.87 13.99 -29.80
C PHE A 86 -46.41 14.80 -28.58
N ILE A 87 -47.08 15.92 -28.27
CA ILE A 87 -46.77 16.74 -27.09
C ILE A 87 -46.93 15.90 -25.81
N TRP A 88 -48.01 15.14 -25.69
CA TRP A 88 -48.23 14.23 -24.57
C TRP A 88 -47.13 13.17 -24.44
N GLY A 89 -46.70 12.59 -25.56
CA GLY A 89 -45.60 11.61 -25.59
C GLY A 89 -44.28 12.19 -25.09
N VAL A 90 -43.93 13.41 -25.52
CA VAL A 90 -42.72 14.10 -25.04
C VAL A 90 -42.82 14.42 -23.55
N SER A 91 -43.95 14.93 -23.06
CA SER A 91 -44.16 15.21 -21.63
C SER A 91 -44.04 13.94 -20.78
N LEU A 92 -44.60 12.82 -21.24
CA LEU A 92 -44.49 11.54 -20.55
C LEU A 92 -43.05 10.99 -20.56
N ALA A 93 -42.36 11.10 -21.69
CA ALA A 93 -40.98 10.66 -21.82
C ALA A 93 -40.04 11.43 -20.87
N VAL A 94 -40.18 12.75 -20.77
CA VAL A 94 -39.42 13.59 -19.84
C VAL A 94 -39.73 13.21 -18.38
N ALA A 95 -41.02 13.01 -18.05
CA ALA A 95 -41.41 12.61 -16.70
C ALA A 95 -40.86 11.24 -16.26
N ALA A 96 -40.52 10.36 -17.22
CA ALA A 96 -39.95 9.04 -16.94
C ALA A 96 -38.43 9.04 -16.75
N VAL A 97 -37.73 10.16 -17.02
CA VAL A 97 -36.28 10.25 -16.85
C VAL A 97 -35.93 10.30 -15.36
N PRO A 98 -35.07 9.38 -14.86
CA PRO A 98 -34.71 9.36 -13.44
C PRO A 98 -33.61 10.38 -13.12
N GLU A 99 -33.93 11.67 -13.18
CA GLU A 99 -32.98 12.78 -12.98
C GLU A 99 -32.35 12.82 -11.58
N ALA A 100 -33.06 12.30 -10.56
CA ALA A 100 -32.56 12.27 -9.19
C ALA A 100 -31.52 11.16 -8.94
N LEU A 101 -31.47 10.14 -9.81
CA LEU A 101 -30.66 8.94 -9.60
C LEU A 101 -29.15 9.24 -9.53
N PRO A 102 -28.54 10.04 -10.43
CA PRO A 102 -27.12 10.39 -10.33
C PRO A 102 -26.79 11.13 -9.03
N ALA A 103 -27.68 12.04 -8.59
CA ALA A 103 -27.46 12.81 -7.37
C ALA A 103 -27.46 11.92 -6.12
N VAL A 104 -28.42 10.99 -6.01
CA VAL A 104 -28.52 10.05 -4.88
C VAL A 104 -27.28 9.15 -4.82
N VAL A 105 -26.79 8.68 -5.97
CA VAL A 105 -25.58 7.84 -6.06
C VAL A 105 -24.35 8.60 -5.56
N VAL A 106 -24.14 9.84 -6.02
CA VAL A 106 -23.00 10.66 -5.61
C VAL A 106 -23.04 10.95 -4.11
N ILE A 107 -24.20 11.32 -3.55
CA ILE A 107 -24.36 11.56 -2.11
C ILE A 107 -24.05 10.30 -1.31
N SER A 108 -24.54 9.14 -1.76
CA SER A 108 -24.32 7.86 -1.10
C SER A 108 -22.83 7.48 -1.08
N LEU A 109 -22.13 7.63 -2.21
CA LEU A 109 -20.69 7.39 -2.31
C LEU A 109 -19.90 8.38 -1.44
N ALA A 110 -20.29 9.65 -1.40
CA ALA A 110 -19.63 10.67 -0.58
C ALA A 110 -19.74 10.36 0.93
N LEU A 111 -20.91 9.90 1.38
CA LEU A 111 -21.09 9.43 2.76
C LEU A 111 -20.20 8.21 3.06
N GLY A 112 -20.02 7.32 2.09
CA GLY A 112 -19.09 6.19 2.16
C GLY A 112 -17.63 6.65 2.31
N VAL A 113 -17.17 7.56 1.46
CA VAL A 113 -15.83 8.17 1.55
C VAL A 113 -15.62 8.82 2.91
N ARG A 114 -16.59 9.57 3.42
CA ARG A 114 -16.48 10.22 4.74
C ARG A 114 -16.26 9.20 5.87
N ARG A 115 -16.90 8.02 5.81
CA ARG A 115 -16.69 6.94 6.78
C ARG A 115 -15.30 6.31 6.65
N MET A 116 -14.80 6.15 5.42
CA MET A 116 -13.47 5.59 5.16
C MET A 116 -12.35 6.52 5.65
N VAL A 117 -12.48 7.83 5.42
CA VAL A 117 -11.51 8.83 5.89
C VAL A 117 -11.43 8.86 7.42
N LYS A 118 -12.57 8.71 8.12
CA LYS A 118 -12.59 8.57 9.59
C LYS A 118 -11.85 7.32 10.11
N ARG A 119 -11.56 6.36 9.24
CA ARG A 119 -10.76 5.15 9.52
C ARG A 119 -9.36 5.23 8.88
N HIS A 120 -8.89 6.45 8.60
CA HIS A 120 -7.57 6.72 8.00
C HIS A 120 -7.40 6.16 6.56
N ALA A 121 -8.49 5.84 5.85
CA ALA A 121 -8.46 5.42 4.45
C ALA A 121 -8.90 6.57 3.53
N LEU A 122 -7.93 7.23 2.89
CA LEU A 122 -8.17 8.33 1.96
C LEU A 122 -8.56 7.82 0.56
N ILE A 123 -9.78 8.13 0.13
CA ILE A 123 -10.27 7.76 -1.20
C ILE A 123 -10.12 8.93 -2.16
N ARG A 124 -9.26 8.78 -3.19
CA ARG A 124 -9.01 9.83 -4.21
C ARG A 124 -10.06 9.89 -5.32
N ARG A 125 -10.81 8.80 -5.54
CA ARG A 125 -11.85 8.69 -6.58
C ARG A 125 -13.10 8.06 -5.97
N LEU A 126 -14.24 8.75 -6.00
CA LEU A 126 -15.50 8.25 -5.41
C LEU A 126 -15.88 6.82 -5.85
N PRO A 127 -15.74 6.42 -7.13
CA PRO A 127 -16.10 5.08 -7.56
C PRO A 127 -15.27 3.97 -6.89
N ALA A 128 -14.09 4.28 -6.33
CA ALA A 128 -13.25 3.28 -5.66
C ALA A 128 -13.89 2.71 -4.38
N VAL A 129 -14.81 3.45 -3.73
CA VAL A 129 -15.56 2.94 -2.57
C VAL A 129 -16.40 1.73 -2.94
N GLU A 130 -17.02 1.80 -4.11
CA GLU A 130 -17.86 0.74 -4.63
C GLU A 130 -17.01 -0.46 -5.06
N THR A 131 -15.92 -0.22 -5.80
CA THR A 131 -14.98 -1.27 -6.20
C THR A 131 -14.51 -2.08 -5.00
N LEU A 132 -14.12 -1.42 -3.90
CA LEU A 132 -13.69 -2.09 -2.68
C LEU A 132 -14.78 -2.99 -2.07
N GLY A 133 -16.05 -2.58 -2.15
CA GLY A 133 -17.19 -3.34 -1.65
C GLY A 133 -17.52 -4.58 -2.49
N CYS A 134 -17.08 -4.61 -3.76
CA CYS A 134 -17.31 -5.71 -4.69
C CYS A 134 -16.03 -6.49 -5.04
N THR A 135 -14.90 -6.19 -4.39
CA THR A 135 -13.63 -6.88 -4.63
C THR A 135 -13.71 -8.35 -4.23
N THR A 136 -13.39 -9.25 -5.16
CA THR A 136 -13.31 -10.70 -4.93
C THR A 136 -11.87 -11.21 -4.81
N PHE A 137 -10.91 -10.50 -5.39
CA PHE A 137 -9.48 -10.84 -5.34
C PHE A 137 -8.66 -9.64 -4.89
N ILE A 138 -7.79 -9.86 -3.90
CA ILE A 138 -6.84 -8.85 -3.42
C ILE A 138 -5.44 -9.28 -3.84
N CYS A 139 -4.86 -8.56 -4.81
CA CYS A 139 -3.46 -8.67 -5.14
C CYS A 139 -2.69 -7.67 -4.28
N SER A 140 -1.86 -8.16 -3.36
CA SER A 140 -1.07 -7.33 -2.45
C SER A 140 0.41 -7.48 -2.73
N ASP A 141 1.15 -6.37 -2.70
CA ASP A 141 2.61 -6.43 -2.69
C ASP A 141 3.10 -6.86 -1.30
N LYS A 142 4.28 -7.48 -1.24
CA LYS A 142 4.87 -7.92 0.03
C LYS A 142 5.54 -6.76 0.75
N THR A 143 6.56 -6.19 0.11
CA THR A 143 7.47 -5.25 0.75
C THR A 143 6.81 -3.88 0.88
N GLY A 144 6.78 -3.33 2.09
CA GLY A 144 6.16 -2.02 2.35
C GLY A 144 4.63 -2.02 2.35
N THR A 145 3.97 -3.15 2.11
CA THR A 145 2.50 -3.31 2.21
C THR A 145 2.13 -4.37 3.24
N MET A 146 2.57 -5.62 3.06
CA MET A 146 2.40 -6.67 4.09
C MET A 146 3.49 -6.62 5.15
N THR A 147 4.69 -6.18 4.78
CA THR A 147 5.83 -5.99 5.69
C THR A 147 6.10 -4.51 5.90
N GLN A 148 6.74 -4.17 7.02
CA GLN A 148 7.14 -2.79 7.33
C GLN A 148 8.33 -2.29 6.50
N ASP A 149 8.88 -3.12 5.59
CA ASP A 149 10.15 -2.83 4.89
C ASP A 149 11.31 -2.43 5.83
N GLN A 150 11.29 -2.98 7.04
CA GLN A 150 12.26 -2.73 8.09
C GLN A 150 12.85 -4.06 8.53
N MET A 151 14.17 -4.21 8.39
CA MET A 151 14.88 -5.43 8.78
C MET A 151 14.73 -5.63 10.29
N THR A 152 14.28 -6.82 10.71
CA THR A 152 13.98 -7.10 12.12
C THR A 152 14.58 -8.46 12.50
N VAL A 153 15.30 -8.53 13.62
CA VAL A 153 15.77 -9.82 14.17
C VAL A 153 14.55 -10.65 14.58
N ARG A 154 14.46 -11.87 14.05
CA ARG A 154 13.39 -12.83 14.36
C ARG A 154 13.83 -13.97 15.28
N CYS A 155 15.06 -14.44 15.12
CA CYS A 155 15.59 -15.54 15.90
C CYS A 155 17.06 -15.25 16.23
N ILE A 156 17.49 -15.65 17.43
CA ILE A 156 18.88 -15.57 17.91
C ILE A 156 19.29 -16.99 18.28
N TYR A 157 20.42 -17.47 17.75
CA TYR A 157 20.97 -18.77 18.10
C TYR A 157 22.20 -18.61 19.00
N ILE A 158 22.10 -19.07 20.24
CA ILE A 158 23.18 -19.00 21.24
C ILE A 158 23.15 -20.24 22.12
N ASP A 159 24.32 -20.73 22.55
CA ASP A 159 24.43 -21.84 23.51
C ASP A 159 23.59 -23.09 23.14
N GLY A 160 23.56 -23.44 21.86
CA GLY A 160 22.78 -24.58 21.34
C GLY A 160 21.27 -24.36 21.30
N LYS A 161 20.78 -23.15 21.59
CA LYS A 161 19.36 -22.82 21.74
C LYS A 161 18.94 -21.76 20.73
N LEU A 162 17.72 -21.90 20.21
CA LEU A 162 17.08 -20.90 19.38
C LEU A 162 16.13 -20.06 20.23
N ILE A 163 16.32 -18.75 20.20
CA ILE A 163 15.51 -17.77 20.93
C ILE A 163 14.73 -16.95 19.91
N ASP A 164 13.41 -16.99 19.98
CA ASP A 164 12.54 -16.18 19.13
C ASP A 164 12.40 -14.76 19.68
N VAL A 165 12.41 -13.77 18.79
CA VAL A 165 12.33 -12.35 19.12
C VAL A 165 11.07 -11.77 18.50
N THR A 166 10.18 -11.24 19.35
CA THR A 166 8.95 -10.59 18.89
C THR A 166 9.16 -9.08 18.68
N GLY A 167 8.11 -8.40 18.25
CA GLY A 167 8.17 -7.02 17.75
C GLY A 167 8.34 -6.96 16.24
N VAL A 168 8.07 -5.81 15.67
CA VAL A 168 8.12 -5.56 14.23
C VAL A 168 8.73 -4.18 14.01
N GLY A 169 9.60 -4.09 13.01
CA GLY A 169 10.22 -2.84 12.63
C GLY A 169 11.23 -2.34 13.66
N TYR A 170 11.43 -1.02 13.69
CA TYR A 170 12.44 -0.38 14.53
C TYR A 170 11.94 0.06 15.91
N GLU A 171 10.67 -0.22 16.25
CA GLU A 171 10.19 0.02 17.61
C GLU A 171 10.92 -0.92 18.60
N PRO A 172 11.57 -0.39 19.65
CA PRO A 172 12.33 -1.18 20.62
C PRO A 172 11.41 -1.85 21.65
N LYS A 173 10.33 -2.47 21.16
CA LYS A 173 9.39 -3.27 21.95
C LYS A 173 9.33 -4.68 21.39
N GLY A 174 9.40 -5.65 22.30
CA GLY A 174 9.35 -7.06 21.97
C GLY A 174 9.82 -7.90 23.14
N GLU A 175 9.56 -9.19 23.03
CA GLU A 175 9.85 -10.20 24.03
C GLU A 175 10.74 -11.27 23.41
N PHE A 176 11.47 -11.97 24.27
CA PHE A 176 12.35 -13.06 23.89
C PHE A 176 11.74 -14.37 24.38
N TYR A 177 11.65 -15.36 23.51
CA TYR A 177 11.04 -16.65 23.80
C TYR A 177 12.06 -17.77 23.64
N LEU A 178 12.08 -18.71 24.58
CA LEU A 178 12.80 -19.96 24.48
C LEU A 178 11.81 -21.10 24.71
N ASP A 179 11.71 -22.03 23.76
CA ASP A 179 10.75 -23.14 23.79
C ASP A 179 9.29 -22.69 24.11
N GLY A 180 8.89 -21.55 23.52
CA GLY A 180 7.56 -20.96 23.71
C GLY A 180 7.33 -20.24 25.05
N LYS A 181 8.35 -20.09 25.90
CA LYS A 181 8.27 -19.37 27.17
C LYS A 181 9.02 -18.05 27.10
N VAL A 182 8.41 -16.98 27.61
CA VAL A 182 9.07 -15.68 27.75
C VAL A 182 10.27 -15.82 28.70
N ILE A 183 11.42 -15.34 28.25
CA ILE A 183 12.64 -15.26 29.05
C ILE A 183 13.02 -13.80 29.26
N ALA A 184 13.51 -13.49 30.47
CA ALA A 184 14.08 -12.18 30.78
C ALA A 184 15.54 -12.15 30.27
N PRO A 185 15.90 -11.27 29.32
CA PRO A 185 17.26 -11.21 28.80
C PRO A 185 18.31 -10.95 29.87
N GLU A 186 17.96 -10.21 30.93
CA GLU A 186 18.83 -9.88 32.07
C GLU A 186 19.29 -11.11 32.85
N GLN A 187 18.53 -12.20 32.81
CA GLN A 187 18.83 -13.44 33.52
C GLN A 187 19.69 -14.39 32.68
N ASN A 188 19.87 -14.11 31.38
CA ASN A 188 20.63 -14.95 30.46
C ASN A 188 21.92 -14.25 30.02
N ILE A 189 23.04 -14.63 30.62
CA ILE A 189 24.36 -14.04 30.38
C ILE A 189 24.77 -14.17 28.89
N ALA A 190 24.47 -15.31 28.25
CA ALA A 190 24.81 -15.53 26.86
C ALA A 190 24.02 -14.58 25.94
N LEU A 191 22.72 -14.39 26.21
CA LEU A 191 21.86 -13.46 25.45
C LEU A 191 22.30 -12.01 25.65
N GLN A 192 22.53 -11.60 26.89
CA GLN A 192 23.07 -10.26 27.20
C GLN A 192 24.41 -10.00 26.51
N THR A 193 25.30 -11.00 26.49
CA THR A 193 26.60 -10.87 25.82
C THR A 193 26.44 -10.74 24.32
N PHE A 194 25.59 -11.57 23.70
CA PHE A 194 25.29 -11.50 22.27
C PHE A 194 24.73 -10.12 21.87
N LEU A 195 23.70 -9.64 22.58
CA LEU A 195 23.07 -8.35 22.30
C LEU A 195 24.07 -7.19 22.51
N ARG A 196 24.90 -7.26 23.56
CA ARG A 196 25.95 -6.25 23.79
C ARG A 196 27.00 -6.23 22.67
N ILE A 197 27.44 -7.40 22.20
CA ILE A 197 28.37 -7.50 21.06
C ILE A 197 27.73 -6.90 19.81
N GLY A 198 26.48 -7.29 19.50
CA GLY A 198 25.74 -6.80 18.34
C GLY A 198 25.49 -5.29 18.35
N THR A 199 25.48 -4.65 19.53
CA THR A 199 25.36 -3.18 19.66
C THR A 199 26.70 -2.46 19.60
N LEU A 200 27.76 -3.02 20.17
CA LEU A 200 29.08 -2.38 20.20
C LEU A 200 29.86 -2.53 18.89
N CYS A 201 29.70 -3.68 18.21
CA CYS A 201 30.31 -4.01 16.92
C CYS A 201 29.37 -3.60 15.78
N ASN A 202 28.99 -2.32 15.76
CA ASN A 202 27.95 -1.81 14.89
C ASN A 202 28.11 -0.29 14.70
N ASP A 203 27.88 0.21 13.50
CA ASP A 203 28.00 1.64 13.16
C ASP A 203 26.63 2.32 13.03
N THR A 204 25.57 1.53 13.12
CA THR A 204 24.20 2.01 13.05
C THR A 204 23.73 2.54 14.39
N SER A 205 22.96 3.62 14.37
CA SER A 205 22.34 4.20 15.56
C SER A 205 20.82 4.20 15.47
N LEU A 206 20.16 3.88 16.58
CA LEU A 206 18.71 3.95 16.74
C LEU A 206 18.34 5.29 17.40
N GLY A 207 17.35 5.98 16.85
CA GLY A 207 16.85 7.23 17.40
C GLY A 207 15.36 7.43 17.14
N GLU A 208 14.79 8.41 17.81
CA GLU A 208 13.42 8.84 17.60
C GLU A 208 13.41 10.11 16.74
N VAL A 209 12.68 10.09 15.64
CA VAL A 209 12.50 11.20 14.69
C VAL A 209 11.00 11.43 14.53
N GLU A 210 10.53 12.63 14.87
CA GLU A 210 9.11 13.03 14.75
C GLU A 210 8.11 12.07 15.43
N GLY A 211 8.50 11.45 16.55
CA GLY A 211 7.66 10.50 17.29
C GLY A 211 7.66 9.08 16.73
N SER A 212 8.55 8.77 15.78
CA SER A 212 8.75 7.44 15.20
C SER A 212 10.20 6.96 15.39
N TRP A 213 10.39 5.66 15.60
CA TRP A 213 11.72 5.07 15.72
C TRP A 213 12.32 4.83 14.35
N ASP A 214 13.56 5.29 14.16
CA ASP A 214 14.29 5.16 12.91
C ASP A 214 15.78 4.88 13.17
N ILE A 215 16.44 4.30 12.17
CA ILE A 215 17.86 3.97 12.21
C ILE A 215 18.68 4.86 11.28
N LYS A 216 19.91 5.14 11.67
CA LYS A 216 20.92 5.77 10.80
C LYS A 216 22.08 4.81 10.63
N GLY A 217 22.13 4.13 9.49
CA GLY A 217 23.15 3.14 9.16
C GLY A 217 22.59 2.02 8.28
N ASP A 218 23.24 0.85 8.31
CA ASP A 218 22.82 -0.32 7.56
C ASP A 218 21.59 -0.99 8.21
N PRO A 219 20.57 -1.44 7.43
CA PRO A 219 19.38 -2.08 7.99
C PRO A 219 19.66 -3.38 8.78
N THR A 220 20.63 -4.17 8.35
CA THR A 220 21.00 -5.44 9.02
C THR A 220 21.61 -5.16 10.37
N GLU A 221 22.52 -4.18 10.41
CA GLU A 221 23.10 -3.67 11.63
C GLU A 221 22.06 -3.04 12.56
N GLY A 222 21.17 -2.20 12.02
CA GLY A 222 20.10 -1.56 12.79
C GLY A 222 19.16 -2.55 13.45
N ALA A 223 18.86 -3.68 12.79
CA ALA A 223 18.05 -4.74 13.36
C ALA A 223 18.66 -5.31 14.67
N LEU A 224 19.99 -5.43 14.75
CA LEU A 224 20.71 -5.89 15.94
C LEU A 224 20.65 -4.86 17.08
N VAL A 225 20.84 -3.57 16.75
CA VAL A 225 20.75 -2.47 17.72
C VAL A 225 19.32 -2.37 18.30
N VAL A 226 18.30 -2.52 17.47
CA VAL A 226 16.89 -2.56 17.90
C VAL A 226 16.62 -3.78 18.78
N ALA A 227 17.16 -4.96 18.43
CA ALA A 227 17.02 -6.15 19.26
C ALA A 227 17.63 -5.96 20.66
N ALA A 228 18.79 -5.32 20.77
CA ALA A 228 19.39 -5.00 22.06
C ALA A 228 18.58 -3.93 22.84
N ALA A 229 18.03 -2.93 22.14
CA ALA A 229 17.18 -1.93 22.77
C ALA A 229 15.91 -2.54 23.39
N LYS A 230 15.33 -3.60 22.80
CA LYS A 230 14.22 -4.37 23.39
C LYS A 230 14.56 -5.00 24.75
N SER A 231 15.85 -5.25 25.02
CA SER A 231 16.34 -5.75 26.31
C SER A 231 16.95 -4.65 27.19
N ASN A 232 16.57 -3.39 26.99
CA ASN A 232 17.11 -2.22 27.69
C ASN A 232 18.63 -1.99 27.52
N LEU A 233 19.26 -2.59 26.50
CA LEU A 233 20.68 -2.37 26.18
C LEU A 233 20.81 -1.28 25.13
N TRP A 234 20.86 -0.03 25.60
CA TRP A 234 20.98 1.13 24.74
C TRP A 234 22.42 1.39 24.30
N GLN A 235 22.62 1.61 22.99
CA GLN A 235 23.94 1.90 22.41
C GLN A 235 24.61 3.10 23.08
N LYS A 236 23.87 4.18 23.35
CA LYS A 236 24.40 5.39 24.02
C LYS A 236 25.01 5.10 25.39
N ASP A 237 24.42 4.18 26.15
CA ASP A 237 24.90 3.82 27.49
C ASP A 237 26.08 2.85 27.41
N LEU A 238 26.02 1.90 26.48
CA LEU A 238 27.08 0.93 26.26
C LEU A 238 28.36 1.60 25.74
N SER A 239 28.26 2.51 24.77
CA SER A 239 29.42 3.22 24.21
C SER A 239 30.10 4.15 25.21
N ARG A 240 29.40 4.61 26.25
CA ARG A 240 30.02 5.35 27.38
C ARG A 240 30.81 4.44 28.32
N LYS A 241 30.34 3.21 28.52
CA LYS A 241 30.99 2.22 29.40
C LYS A 241 32.14 1.49 28.70
N PHE A 242 32.00 1.23 27.41
CA PHE A 242 32.95 0.51 26.57
C PHE A 242 33.41 1.42 25.44
N LEU A 243 34.45 2.21 25.70
CA LEU A 243 34.98 3.13 24.71
C LEU A 243 35.63 2.34 23.56
N ARG A 244 35.18 2.60 22.33
CA ARG A 244 35.79 2.00 21.13
C ARG A 244 37.17 2.63 20.91
N VAL A 245 38.23 1.84 21.08
CA VAL A 245 39.64 2.28 20.90
C VAL A 245 40.12 2.06 19.46
N ALA A 246 39.64 0.99 18.82
CA ALA A 246 39.97 0.63 17.45
C ALA A 246 38.82 -0.17 16.82
N GLU A 247 38.78 -0.23 15.50
CA GLU A 247 37.84 -1.03 14.73
C GLU A 247 38.51 -1.65 13.50
N ILE A 248 37.96 -2.77 13.06
CA ILE A 248 38.26 -3.39 11.77
C ILE A 248 36.93 -3.42 11.02
N PRO A 249 36.76 -2.63 9.95
CA PRO A 249 35.50 -2.54 9.24
C PRO A 249 35.19 -3.84 8.49
N PHE A 250 33.90 -4.05 8.19
CA PHE A 250 33.47 -5.16 7.35
C PHE A 250 34.14 -5.10 5.96
N SER A 251 34.64 -6.24 5.48
CA SER A 251 35.21 -6.38 4.13
C SER A 251 34.66 -7.65 3.48
N SER A 252 34.24 -7.55 2.22
CA SER A 252 33.75 -8.69 1.44
C SER A 252 34.85 -9.59 0.88
N GLU A 253 36.13 -9.21 1.02
CA GLU A 253 37.29 -9.95 0.48
C GLU A 253 37.95 -10.89 1.50
N LYS A 254 37.32 -11.15 2.65
CA LYS A 254 37.82 -12.09 3.66
C LYS A 254 36.76 -13.07 4.12
#